data_AF-A0AB40D6B0-F1
#
_entry.id   AF-A0AB40D6B0-F1
#
_cell.length_a   1.000
_cell.length_b   1.000
_cell.length_c   1.000
_cell.angle_alpha   90.00
_cell.angle_beta   90.00
_cell.angle_gamma   90.00
#
_symmetry.space_group_name_H-M   'P 1'
#
loop_
_entity.id
_entity.type
_entity.pdbx_description
1 polymer ?
#
loop_
_entity_poly.entity_id
_entity_poly.type
_entity_poly.pdbx_seq_one_letter_code
_entity_poly.pdbx_strand_id
1 'polypeptide(L)'
;MAQFEVAAEEDAQLNIENQPAINKLKILPQLVEMLAKKRLQQEFLDHGVLSVLRTWLEPLPDGSLPNVNIRTTILEILIELSLGLENFERREQLRKSGLGKMIMFLSKSDEEIKGNKKLAQAIIDKWSRPIFNNSLRYEDVRDVDIASYQRTFAKKPVTKAARLDAMDDDADLVAPPKVVKSLQITSAPQRATLPEKAPLDFLVRPPSKSYPAEIIRAKKAVQDRQTKIDKIFRRMRAGKRSNLHALKLNSKGCEMCTI
;
A
#
# COMPACT_ATOMS: atom_id res chain seq x y z
N MET A 1 -14.14 -22.49 16.33
CA MET A 1 -14.59 -21.13 15.96
C MET A 1 -15.79 -20.72 16.79
N ALA A 2 -16.93 -21.41 16.70
CA ALA A 2 -18.16 -21.09 17.44
C ALA A 2 -17.97 -20.81 18.95
N GLN A 3 -17.15 -21.60 19.65
CA GLN A 3 -16.88 -21.38 21.09
C GLN A 3 -16.32 -19.99 21.41
N PHE A 4 -15.50 -19.41 20.52
CA PHE A 4 -14.94 -18.07 20.70
C PHE A 4 -15.93 -16.96 20.39
N GLU A 5 -16.84 -17.19 19.45
CA GLU A 5 -17.92 -16.26 19.12
C GLU A 5 -18.92 -16.19 20.27
N VAL A 6 -19.36 -17.36 20.75
CA VAL A 6 -20.26 -17.48 21.91
C VAL A 6 -19.67 -16.78 23.13
N ALA A 7 -18.38 -17.00 23.44
CA ALA A 7 -17.75 -16.33 24.58
C ALA A 7 -17.74 -14.79 24.45
N ALA A 8 -17.66 -14.25 23.23
CA ALA A 8 -17.72 -12.81 23.01
C ALA A 8 -19.15 -12.25 23.11
N GLU A 9 -20.14 -12.99 22.62
CA GLU A 9 -21.56 -12.65 22.72
C GLU A 9 -22.05 -12.69 24.17
N GLU A 10 -21.69 -13.75 24.90
CA GLU A 10 -22.02 -13.87 26.33
C GLU A 10 -21.40 -12.73 27.15
N ASP A 11 -20.13 -12.40 26.91
CA ASP A 11 -19.49 -11.28 27.60
C ASP A 11 -20.17 -9.93 27.25
N ALA A 12 -20.64 -9.75 26.02
CA ALA A 12 -21.39 -8.55 25.63
C ALA A 12 -22.76 -8.48 26.34
N GLN A 13 -23.45 -9.62 26.46
CA GLN A 13 -24.72 -9.72 27.18
C GLN A 13 -24.55 -9.47 28.68
N LEU A 14 -23.55 -10.08 29.31
CA LEU A 14 -23.22 -9.83 30.73
C LEU A 14 -22.89 -8.36 30.97
N ASN A 15 -22.20 -7.70 30.04
CA ASN A 15 -21.93 -6.26 30.15
C ASN A 15 -23.20 -5.41 30.11
N ILE A 16 -24.17 -5.75 29.23
CA ILE A 16 -25.48 -5.07 29.19
C ILE A 16 -26.23 -5.26 30.52
N GLU A 17 -26.12 -6.44 31.11
CA GLU A 17 -26.70 -6.79 32.41
C GLU A 17 -25.91 -6.22 33.61
N ASN A 18 -24.82 -5.48 33.37
CA ASN A 18 -23.90 -4.98 34.39
C ASN A 18 -23.30 -6.07 35.29
N GLN A 19 -23.10 -7.26 34.74
CA GLN A 19 -22.47 -8.40 35.37
C GLN A 19 -21.02 -8.58 34.90
N PRO A 20 -20.14 -9.18 35.72
CA PRO A 20 -18.74 -9.37 35.35
C PRO A 20 -18.60 -10.36 34.18
N ALA A 21 -18.17 -9.83 33.03
CA ALA A 21 -17.85 -10.59 31.81
C ALA A 21 -16.42 -11.18 31.88
N ILE A 22 -16.32 -12.50 32.05
CA ILE A 22 -15.03 -13.20 32.22
C ILE A 22 -14.84 -14.37 31.24
N ASN A 23 -15.78 -14.61 30.32
CA ASN A 23 -15.76 -15.79 29.48
C ASN A 23 -14.67 -15.72 28.42
N LYS A 24 -14.42 -14.54 27.81
CA LYS A 24 -13.26 -14.32 26.94
C LYS A 24 -11.95 -14.59 27.67
N LEU A 25 -11.81 -14.13 28.91
CA LEU A 25 -10.59 -14.33 29.71
C LEU A 25 -10.32 -15.81 29.98
N LYS A 26 -11.36 -16.61 30.25
CA LYS A 26 -11.23 -18.05 30.51
C LYS A 26 -10.76 -18.83 29.30
N ILE A 27 -11.25 -18.51 28.10
CA ILE A 27 -10.95 -19.27 26.87
C ILE A 27 -9.74 -18.71 26.09
N LEU A 28 -9.27 -17.51 26.43
CA LEU A 28 -8.10 -16.86 25.82
C LEU A 28 -6.84 -17.76 25.77
N PRO A 29 -6.44 -18.50 26.83
CA PRO A 29 -5.27 -19.37 26.77
C PRO A 29 -5.40 -20.47 25.70
N GLN A 30 -6.60 -21.01 25.50
CA GLN A 30 -6.86 -22.03 24.47
C GLN A 30 -6.71 -21.43 23.07
N LEU A 31 -7.18 -20.20 22.86
CA LEU A 31 -7.02 -19.47 21.61
C LEU A 31 -5.53 -19.28 21.26
N VAL A 32 -4.73 -18.84 22.25
CA VAL A 32 -3.28 -18.67 22.11
C VAL A 32 -2.61 -19.99 21.72
N GLU A 33 -2.90 -21.07 22.44
CA GLU A 33 -2.28 -22.38 22.18
C GLU A 33 -2.59 -22.91 20.78
N MET A 34 -3.83 -22.73 20.31
CA MET A 34 -4.23 -23.18 18.98
C MET A 34 -3.62 -22.34 17.87
N LEU A 35 -3.59 -21.01 18.03
CA LEU A 35 -3.00 -20.11 17.03
C LEU A 35 -1.46 -20.13 17.04
N ALA A 36 -0.82 -20.56 18.12
CA ALA A 36 0.63 -20.81 18.15
C ALA A 36 1.04 -21.95 17.21
N LYS A 37 0.16 -22.93 16.96
CA LYS A 37 0.42 -24.09 16.09
C LYS A 37 0.34 -23.68 14.61
N LYS A 38 1.49 -23.43 13.97
CA LYS A 38 1.59 -23.02 12.54
C LYS A 38 0.78 -23.87 11.57
N ARG A 39 0.67 -25.19 11.82
CA ARG A 39 -0.12 -26.10 10.97
C ARG A 39 -1.60 -25.78 10.98
N LEU A 40 -2.14 -25.35 12.12
CA LEU A 40 -3.56 -25.02 12.29
C LEU A 40 -3.89 -23.60 11.83
N GLN A 41 -2.90 -22.69 11.77
CA GLN A 41 -3.13 -21.29 11.42
C GLN A 41 -3.84 -21.12 10.07
N GLN A 42 -3.51 -21.94 9.06
CA GLN A 42 -4.17 -21.84 7.75
C GLN A 42 -5.64 -22.21 7.84
N GLU A 43 -5.96 -23.31 8.51
CA GLU A 43 -7.33 -23.77 8.75
C GLU A 43 -8.15 -22.73 9.52
N PHE A 44 -7.57 -22.12 10.57
CA PHE A 44 -8.22 -21.03 11.30
C PHE A 44 -8.49 -19.80 10.44
N LEU A 45 -7.56 -19.42 9.56
CA LEU A 45 -7.76 -18.31 8.63
C LEU A 45 -8.88 -18.59 7.63
N ASP A 46 -8.96 -19.82 7.14
CA ASP A 46 -9.98 -20.24 6.18
C ASP A 46 -11.36 -20.31 6.84
N HIS A 47 -11.42 -20.61 8.14
CA HIS A 47 -12.63 -20.53 8.96
C HIS A 47 -12.90 -19.13 9.56
N GLY A 48 -12.23 -18.08 9.09
CA GLY A 48 -12.60 -16.71 9.42
C GLY A 48 -12.17 -16.22 10.80
N VAL A 49 -11.07 -16.74 11.37
CA VAL A 49 -10.57 -16.30 12.69
C VAL A 49 -10.33 -14.79 12.82
N LEU A 50 -10.03 -14.11 11.71
CA LEU A 50 -9.87 -12.67 11.70
C LEU A 50 -11.14 -11.92 12.13
N SER A 51 -12.32 -12.44 11.77
CA SER A 51 -13.60 -11.86 12.17
C SER A 51 -13.84 -12.03 13.67
N VAL A 52 -13.52 -13.21 14.21
CA VAL A 52 -13.61 -13.47 15.66
C VAL A 52 -12.67 -12.57 16.45
N LEU A 53 -11.41 -12.46 16.02
CA LEU A 53 -10.44 -11.55 16.66
C LEU A 53 -10.89 -10.09 16.57
N ARG A 54 -11.56 -9.70 15.47
CA ARG A 54 -12.15 -8.37 15.33
C ARG A 54 -13.27 -8.14 16.35
N THR A 55 -14.19 -9.10 16.52
CA THR A 55 -15.26 -9.04 17.53
C THR A 55 -14.70 -8.96 18.95
N TRP A 56 -13.62 -9.68 19.25
CA TRP A 56 -12.99 -9.67 20.58
C TRP A 56 -12.34 -8.32 20.94
N LEU A 57 -11.92 -7.56 19.93
CA LEU A 57 -11.32 -6.24 20.08
C LEU A 57 -12.33 -5.08 19.96
N GLU A 58 -13.58 -5.37 19.58
CA GLU A 58 -14.63 -4.37 19.46
C GLU A 58 -14.95 -3.78 20.84
N PRO A 59 -15.17 -2.44 20.94
CA PRO A 59 -15.67 -1.85 22.16
C PRO A 59 -16.94 -2.55 22.62
N LEU A 60 -17.06 -2.72 23.94
CA LEU A 60 -18.24 -3.32 24.54
C LEU A 60 -19.48 -2.41 24.35
N PRO A 61 -20.71 -2.90 24.60
CA PRO A 61 -21.93 -2.12 24.42
C PRO A 61 -22.01 -0.80 25.22
N ASP A 62 -21.24 -0.69 26.30
CA ASP A 62 -21.05 0.51 27.12
C ASP A 62 -20.01 1.50 26.53
N GLY A 63 -19.36 1.13 25.44
CA GLY A 63 -18.32 1.89 24.76
C GLY A 63 -16.90 1.65 25.30
N SER A 64 -16.76 0.90 26.39
CA SER A 64 -15.45 0.64 26.98
C SER A 64 -14.64 -0.34 26.15
N LEU A 65 -13.31 -0.20 26.18
CA LEU A 65 -12.42 -1.14 25.53
C LEU A 65 -12.37 -2.47 26.30
N PRO A 66 -12.25 -3.61 25.60
CA PRO A 66 -12.10 -4.90 26.26
C PRO A 66 -10.85 -4.95 27.14
N ASN A 67 -10.85 -5.90 28.07
CA ASN A 67 -9.78 -6.04 29.07
C ASN A 67 -8.39 -5.95 28.40
N VAL A 68 -7.48 -5.19 29.02
CA VAL A 68 -6.12 -4.93 28.52
C VAL A 68 -5.40 -6.24 28.18
N ASN A 69 -5.53 -7.28 29.00
CA ASN A 69 -4.86 -8.56 28.77
C ASN A 69 -5.35 -9.23 27.48
N ILE A 70 -6.66 -9.16 27.19
CA ILE A 70 -7.22 -9.65 25.93
C ILE A 70 -6.64 -8.85 24.76
N ARG A 71 -6.61 -7.52 24.87
CA ARG A 71 -6.07 -6.64 23.81
C ARG A 71 -4.60 -6.94 23.52
N THR A 72 -3.76 -6.99 24.56
CA THR A 72 -2.32 -7.25 24.43
C THR A 72 -2.05 -8.61 23.79
N THR A 73 -2.67 -9.68 24.32
CA THR A 73 -2.46 -11.04 23.79
C THR A 73 -2.93 -11.19 22.35
N ILE A 74 -4.08 -10.60 21.96
CA ILE A 74 -4.53 -10.63 20.57
C ILE A 74 -3.54 -9.88 19.66
N LEU A 75 -3.08 -8.70 20.06
CA LEU A 75 -2.11 -7.94 19.27
C LEU A 75 -0.79 -8.72 19.09
N GLU A 76 -0.32 -9.41 20.13
CA GLU A 76 0.85 -10.28 20.05
C GLU A 76 0.63 -11.45 19.08
N ILE A 77 -0.50 -12.16 19.17
CA ILE A 77 -0.88 -13.21 18.22
C ILE A 77 -0.86 -12.67 16.78
N LEU A 78 -1.43 -11.49 16.55
CA LEU A 78 -1.51 -10.89 15.21
C LEU A 78 -0.14 -10.48 14.65
N ILE A 79 0.81 -10.14 15.50
CA ILE A 79 2.20 -9.88 15.10
C ILE A 79 2.88 -11.18 14.66
N GLU A 80 2.67 -12.27 15.37
CA GLU A 80 3.25 -13.58 15.06
C GLU A 80 2.59 -14.23 13.83
N LEU A 81 1.29 -14.00 13.66
CA LEU A 81 0.50 -14.56 12.58
C LEU A 81 1.02 -14.08 11.21
N SER A 82 1.36 -15.04 10.36
CA SER A 82 1.85 -14.79 9.00
C SER A 82 0.70 -14.93 8.02
N LEU A 83 0.03 -13.81 7.71
CA LEU A 83 -1.16 -13.79 6.85
C LEU A 83 -0.87 -14.05 5.36
N GLY A 84 0.37 -13.91 4.90
CA GLY A 84 0.71 -14.06 3.49
C GLY A 84 -0.04 -13.07 2.58
N LEU A 85 -0.04 -11.78 2.95
CA LEU A 85 -0.80 -10.71 2.27
C LEU A 85 -0.32 -10.40 0.84
N GLU A 86 0.65 -11.14 0.32
CA GLU A 86 0.98 -11.15 -1.12
C GLU A 86 -0.19 -11.73 -1.93
N ASN A 87 -0.86 -12.75 -1.37
CA ASN A 87 -2.00 -13.41 -1.97
C ASN A 87 -3.23 -12.49 -1.96
N PHE A 88 -3.93 -12.38 -3.08
CA PHE A 88 -5.13 -11.54 -3.21
C PHE A 88 -6.26 -12.00 -2.28
N GLU A 89 -6.51 -13.31 -2.17
CA GLU A 89 -7.54 -13.87 -1.31
C GLU A 89 -7.31 -13.54 0.17
N ARG A 90 -6.06 -13.62 0.65
CA ARG A 90 -5.70 -13.26 2.02
C ARG A 90 -5.95 -11.78 2.31
N ARG A 91 -5.64 -10.89 1.36
CA ARG A 91 -5.96 -9.45 1.45
C ARG A 91 -7.47 -9.22 1.53
N GLU A 92 -8.23 -9.95 0.73
CA GLU A 92 -9.68 -9.86 0.71
C GLU A 92 -10.31 -10.35 2.02
N GLN A 93 -9.81 -11.45 2.60
CA GLN A 93 -10.24 -11.95 3.92
C GLN A 93 -10.00 -10.89 5.01
N LEU A 94 -8.80 -10.28 5.03
CA LEU A 94 -8.50 -9.20 5.96
C LEU A 94 -9.44 -8.01 5.77
N ARG A 95 -9.71 -7.61 4.52
CA ARG A 95 -10.64 -6.51 4.20
C ARG A 95 -12.06 -6.82 4.68
N LYS A 96 -12.59 -8.01 4.38
CA LYS A 96 -13.93 -8.46 4.76
C LYS A 96 -14.12 -8.55 6.27
N SER A 97 -13.11 -9.08 6.98
CA SER A 97 -13.17 -9.18 8.45
C SER A 97 -13.23 -7.82 9.16
N GLY A 98 -12.80 -6.74 8.50
CA GLY A 98 -12.73 -5.41 9.11
C GLY A 98 -11.68 -5.27 10.23
N LEU A 99 -10.88 -6.31 10.50
CA LEU A 99 -9.89 -6.33 11.58
C LEU A 99 -8.87 -5.20 11.46
N GLY A 100 -8.39 -4.90 10.24
CA GLY A 100 -7.44 -3.80 10.02
C GLY A 100 -7.98 -2.43 10.46
N LYS A 101 -9.29 -2.18 10.34
CA LYS A 101 -9.92 -0.94 10.82
C LYS A 101 -9.93 -0.90 12.35
N MET A 102 -10.20 -2.02 13.00
CA MET A 102 -10.21 -2.12 14.46
C MET A 102 -8.82 -1.88 15.04
N ILE A 103 -7.77 -2.45 14.43
CA ILE A 103 -6.39 -2.22 14.88
C ILE A 103 -5.98 -0.76 14.67
N MET A 104 -6.39 -0.14 13.56
CA MET A 104 -6.22 1.30 13.33
C MET A 104 -6.90 2.13 14.42
N PHE A 105 -8.12 1.76 14.82
CA PHE A 105 -8.82 2.41 15.92
C PHE A 105 -8.05 2.29 17.25
N LEU A 106 -7.60 1.09 17.63
CA LEU A 106 -6.82 0.88 18.85
C LEU A 106 -5.51 1.70 18.86
N SER A 107 -4.82 1.78 17.71
CA SER A 107 -3.57 2.56 17.59
C SER A 107 -3.76 4.05 17.89
N LYS A 108 -4.97 4.58 17.69
CA LYS A 108 -5.32 6.00 17.85
C LYS A 108 -6.11 6.29 19.13
N SER A 109 -6.75 5.29 19.73
CA SER A 109 -7.59 5.46 20.92
C SER A 109 -6.80 5.99 22.11
N ASP A 110 -7.35 6.93 22.88
CA ASP A 110 -6.66 7.50 24.05
C ASP A 110 -6.66 6.57 25.26
N GLU A 111 -7.68 5.72 25.38
CA GLU A 111 -7.86 4.71 26.43
C GLU A 111 -6.90 3.51 26.33
N GLU A 112 -6.11 3.41 25.25
CA GLU A 112 -5.17 2.32 25.04
C GLU A 112 -3.78 2.60 25.63
N ILE A 113 -3.13 1.53 26.09
CA ILE A 113 -1.80 1.61 26.68
C ILE A 113 -0.75 1.85 25.59
N LYS A 114 0.27 2.67 25.89
CA LYS A 114 1.37 2.99 24.96
C LYS A 114 2.05 1.75 24.35
N GLY A 115 2.18 0.66 25.11
CA GLY A 115 2.72 -0.61 24.63
C GLY A 115 1.85 -1.21 23.51
N ASN A 116 0.55 -1.34 23.75
CA ASN A 116 -0.41 -1.84 22.76
C ASN A 116 -0.53 -0.93 21.54
N LYS A 117 -0.48 0.41 21.70
CA LYS A 117 -0.44 1.33 20.56
C LYS A 117 0.74 1.06 19.63
N LYS A 118 1.93 0.78 20.20
CA LYS A 118 3.12 0.42 19.41
C LYS A 118 2.94 -0.91 18.68
N LEU A 119 2.36 -1.92 19.33
CA LEU A 119 2.06 -3.20 18.69
C LEU A 119 1.05 -3.03 17.55
N ALA A 120 -0.03 -2.30 17.78
CA ALA A 120 -1.03 -2.00 16.77
C ALA A 120 -0.43 -1.27 15.56
N GLN A 121 0.41 -0.25 15.79
CA GLN A 121 1.12 0.44 14.71
C GLN A 121 2.04 -0.50 13.92
N ALA A 122 2.80 -1.36 14.62
CA ALA A 122 3.67 -2.33 13.97
C ALA A 122 2.89 -3.31 13.09
N ILE A 123 1.68 -3.74 13.52
CA ILE A 123 0.80 -4.59 12.72
C ILE A 123 0.30 -3.84 11.48
N ILE A 124 -0.15 -2.60 11.63
CA ILE A 124 -0.61 -1.76 10.52
C ILE A 124 0.50 -1.58 9.49
N ASP A 125 1.72 -1.27 9.94
CA ASP A 125 2.88 -1.12 9.06
C ASP A 125 3.23 -2.45 8.37
N LYS A 126 3.21 -3.57 9.09
CA LYS A 126 3.46 -4.92 8.53
C LYS A 126 2.44 -5.28 7.46
N TRP A 127 1.15 -5.00 7.69
CA TRP A 127 0.07 -5.41 6.82
C TRP A 127 -0.17 -4.47 5.64
N SER A 128 0.09 -3.18 5.80
CA SER A 128 -0.06 -2.19 4.73
C SER A 128 1.02 -2.32 3.64
N ARG A 129 2.23 -2.75 3.99
CA ARG A 129 3.38 -2.85 3.06
C ARG A 129 3.09 -3.66 1.79
N PRO A 130 2.61 -4.92 1.85
CA PRO A 130 2.33 -5.71 0.64
C PRO A 130 1.11 -5.20 -0.12
N ILE A 131 0.23 -4.42 0.52
CA ILE A 131 -0.98 -3.88 -0.09
C ILE A 131 -0.65 -2.67 -0.96
N PHE A 132 0.23 -1.78 -0.47
CA PHE A 132 0.59 -0.53 -1.15
C PHE A 132 1.91 -0.59 -1.93
N ASN A 133 2.57 -1.75 -2.02
CA ASN A 133 3.93 -1.88 -2.59
C ASN A 133 4.95 -0.89 -2.00
N ASN A 134 4.77 -0.50 -0.73
CA ASN A 134 5.71 0.40 -0.03
C ASN A 134 6.95 -0.41 0.40
N SER A 135 7.84 -0.60 -0.54
CA SER A 135 9.15 -1.24 -0.35
C SER A 135 10.09 -0.29 0.38
N LEU A 136 10.83 -0.79 1.37
CA LEU A 136 11.96 -0.07 1.97
C LEU A 136 13.23 -0.11 1.09
N ARG A 137 13.14 -0.70 -0.11
CA ARG A 137 14.26 -0.67 -1.07
C ARG A 137 14.35 0.72 -1.66
N TYR A 138 15.52 1.33 -1.53
CA TYR A 138 15.86 2.62 -2.11
C TYR A 138 15.65 2.69 -3.64
N GLU A 139 15.62 1.55 -4.33
CA GLU A 139 15.35 1.45 -5.77
C GLU A 139 13.90 1.80 -6.13
N ASP A 140 12.91 1.33 -5.35
CA ASP A 140 11.47 1.53 -5.64
C ASP A 140 11.02 2.97 -5.37
N VAL A 141 11.72 3.70 -4.49
CA VAL A 141 11.46 5.13 -4.21
C VAL A 141 11.80 6.01 -5.42
N ARG A 142 12.71 5.57 -6.30
CA ARG A 142 13.14 6.36 -7.47
C ARG A 142 12.07 6.49 -8.55
N ASP A 143 11.20 5.48 -8.70
CA ASP A 143 10.20 5.46 -9.78
C ASP A 143 8.97 6.31 -9.44
N VAL A 144 8.62 6.44 -8.16
CA VAL A 144 7.48 7.25 -7.68
C VAL A 144 7.74 8.75 -7.86
N ASP A 145 8.98 9.20 -7.64
CA ASP A 145 9.36 10.62 -7.80
C ASP A 145 9.37 11.07 -9.27
N ILE A 146 9.65 10.19 -10.23
CA ILE A 146 9.69 10.57 -11.65
C ILE A 146 8.28 10.79 -12.21
N ALA A 147 7.30 9.98 -11.77
CA ALA A 147 5.93 10.04 -12.27
C ALA A 147 5.13 11.23 -11.72
N SER A 148 5.39 11.65 -10.48
CA SER A 148 4.69 12.76 -9.83
C SER A 148 5.10 14.13 -10.38
N TYR A 149 6.39 14.32 -10.70
CA TYR A 149 6.90 15.56 -11.28
C TYR A 149 6.51 15.80 -12.75
N GLN A 150 6.15 14.76 -13.51
CA GLN A 150 5.72 14.92 -14.90
C GLN A 150 4.28 15.46 -15.04
N ARG A 151 3.44 15.33 -14.01
CA ARG A 151 2.01 15.65 -14.12
C ARG A 151 1.67 17.12 -13.85
N THR A 152 2.61 17.92 -13.33
CA THR A 152 2.39 19.33 -12.99
C THR A 152 2.66 20.32 -14.14
N PHE A 153 3.19 19.86 -15.28
CA PHE A 153 3.52 20.70 -16.44
C PHE A 153 2.48 20.66 -17.58
N ALA A 154 1.19 20.48 -17.26
CA ALA A 154 0.13 20.79 -18.21
C ALA A 154 0.07 22.31 -18.43
N LYS A 155 0.66 22.73 -19.55
CA LYS A 155 0.79 24.11 -20.03
C LYS A 155 -0.54 24.88 -19.90
N LYS A 156 -0.56 25.98 -19.13
CA LYS A 156 -1.58 27.02 -19.26
C LYS A 156 -1.47 27.62 -20.67
N PRO A 157 -2.55 27.69 -21.47
CA PRO A 157 -2.49 28.39 -22.75
C PRO A 157 -2.36 29.90 -22.53
N VAL A 158 -1.24 30.47 -22.98
CA VAL A 158 -1.04 31.92 -23.09
C VAL A 158 -1.86 32.40 -24.29
N THR A 159 -2.99 33.06 -24.04
CA THR A 159 -3.74 33.74 -25.10
C THR A 159 -3.03 35.05 -25.46
N LYS A 160 -2.49 35.10 -26.69
CA LYS A 160 -2.05 36.35 -27.33
C LYS A 160 -3.27 37.17 -27.72
N ALA A 161 -3.19 38.47 -27.49
CA ALA A 161 -4.18 39.48 -27.84
C ALA A 161 -4.54 39.45 -29.33
N ALA A 162 -5.84 39.46 -29.62
CA ALA A 162 -6.41 39.92 -30.88
C ALA A 162 -7.61 40.82 -30.55
N ARG A 163 -7.48 42.04 -31.05
CA ARG A 163 -8.35 43.22 -30.96
C ARG A 163 -9.59 43.01 -31.85
N LEU A 164 -10.81 43.27 -31.37
CA LEU A 164 -11.92 43.82 -32.15
C LEU A 164 -12.92 44.51 -31.21
N ASP A 165 -13.27 45.74 -31.58
CA ASP A 165 -14.18 46.68 -30.94
C ASP A 165 -15.65 46.25 -30.98
N ALA A 166 -16.42 46.62 -29.95
CA ALA A 166 -17.86 46.90 -30.07
C ALA A 166 -18.28 47.85 -28.93
N MET A 167 -18.69 49.07 -29.31
CA MET A 167 -19.52 50.02 -28.56
C MET A 167 -20.87 49.34 -28.21
N ASP A 168 -21.58 49.62 -27.11
CA ASP A 168 -22.27 50.89 -26.82
C ASP A 168 -22.88 50.89 -25.38
N ASP A 169 -23.33 52.08 -24.97
CA ASP A 169 -24.35 52.41 -23.94
C ASP A 169 -23.99 52.53 -22.43
N ASP A 170 -23.76 53.79 -22.05
CA ASP A 170 -24.65 54.65 -21.23
C ASP A 170 -24.36 54.91 -19.72
N ALA A 171 -24.62 56.18 -19.38
CA ALA A 171 -24.79 56.86 -18.09
C ALA A 171 -23.57 57.49 -17.37
N ASP A 172 -23.56 58.81 -17.54
CA ASP A 172 -22.68 59.90 -17.14
C ASP A 172 -22.97 60.44 -15.72
N LEU A 173 -21.94 60.90 -14.98
CA LEU A 173 -22.08 61.95 -13.94
C LEU A 173 -20.79 62.80 -13.83
N VAL A 174 -20.73 63.84 -14.67
CA VAL A 174 -20.36 65.25 -14.40
C VAL A 174 -18.93 65.60 -13.91
N ALA A 175 -18.24 66.41 -14.72
CA ALA A 175 -16.95 67.10 -14.48
C ALA A 175 -17.11 68.64 -14.71
N PRO A 176 -16.08 69.54 -14.78
CA PRO A 176 -14.74 69.74 -14.15
C PRO A 176 -14.61 71.22 -13.60
N PRO A 177 -13.44 71.96 -13.48
CA PRO A 177 -12.46 72.28 -14.54
C PRO A 177 -10.94 72.54 -14.20
N LYS A 178 -10.09 72.24 -15.20
CA LYS A 178 -8.83 72.92 -15.68
C LYS A 178 -7.56 72.83 -14.78
N VAL A 179 -6.35 72.53 -15.28
CA VAL A 179 -5.55 73.30 -16.28
C VAL A 179 -4.53 72.41 -17.02
N VAL A 180 -4.35 72.71 -18.31
CA VAL A 180 -3.37 72.21 -19.31
C VAL A 180 -1.89 72.50 -18.97
N LYS A 181 -0.99 71.55 -19.30
CA LYS A 181 0.11 71.78 -20.26
C LYS A 181 0.85 70.49 -20.64
N SER A 182 0.91 70.29 -21.94
CA SER A 182 1.79 69.42 -22.69
C SER A 182 3.26 69.61 -22.30
N LEU A 183 4.04 68.53 -22.33
CA LEU A 183 5.42 68.49 -22.83
C LEU A 183 5.80 67.02 -23.04
N GLN A 184 5.84 66.61 -24.31
CA GLN A 184 6.53 65.41 -24.76
C GLN A 184 8.02 65.60 -24.48
N ILE A 185 8.60 64.74 -23.64
CA ILE A 185 10.04 64.54 -23.60
C ILE A 185 10.29 63.08 -23.96
N THR A 186 10.91 62.94 -25.12
CA THR A 186 11.52 61.75 -25.68
C THR A 186 12.68 61.25 -24.80
N SER A 187 13.07 59.99 -24.99
CA SER A 187 14.13 59.23 -24.30
C SER A 187 13.66 58.36 -23.13
N ALA A 188 13.35 57.10 -23.46
CA ALA A 188 13.42 56.01 -22.49
C ALA A 188 14.86 55.97 -21.94
N PRO A 189 15.09 56.04 -20.62
CA PRO A 189 16.43 55.98 -20.09
C PRO A 189 17.00 54.59 -20.38
N GLN A 190 18.22 54.54 -20.94
CA GLN A 190 19.09 53.37 -20.97
C GLN A 190 19.39 52.95 -19.53
N ARG A 191 18.44 52.30 -18.87
CA ARG A 191 18.64 51.65 -17.59
C ARG A 191 19.12 50.24 -17.87
N ALA A 192 20.23 49.85 -17.25
CA ALA A 192 20.62 48.45 -17.19
C ALA A 192 19.45 47.64 -16.60
N THR A 193 18.95 46.67 -17.37
CA THR A 193 17.95 45.73 -16.87
C THR A 193 18.64 44.76 -15.91
N LEU A 194 18.14 44.71 -14.68
CA LEU A 194 18.60 43.72 -13.70
C LEU A 194 18.20 42.33 -14.22
N PRO A 195 19.14 41.39 -14.42
CA PRO A 195 18.78 40.04 -14.82
C PRO A 195 17.94 39.39 -13.71
N GLU A 196 16.81 38.82 -14.09
CA GLU A 196 15.95 38.09 -13.18
C GLU A 196 16.70 36.85 -12.65
N LYS A 197 16.52 36.54 -11.35
CA LYS A 197 17.14 35.36 -10.76
C LYS A 197 16.62 34.11 -11.48
N ALA A 198 17.54 33.30 -12.00
CA ALA A 198 17.18 32.04 -12.62
C ALA A 198 16.36 31.19 -11.62
N PRO A 199 15.23 30.60 -12.03
CA PRO A 199 14.47 29.71 -11.17
C PRO A 199 15.35 28.52 -10.77
N LEU A 200 15.30 28.12 -9.50
CA LEU A 200 16.06 26.99 -8.95
C LEU A 200 15.48 25.61 -9.35
N ASP A 201 14.65 25.58 -10.40
CA ASP A 201 13.99 24.39 -10.90
C ASP A 201 14.90 23.70 -11.92
N PHE A 202 15.79 22.85 -11.43
CA PHE A 202 16.64 22.03 -12.28
C PHE A 202 15.89 20.76 -12.69
N LEU A 203 15.47 20.67 -13.95
CA LEU A 203 14.87 19.45 -14.53
C LEU A 203 15.90 18.31 -14.67
N VAL A 204 17.19 18.67 -14.76
CA VAL A 204 18.29 17.73 -15.00
C VAL A 204 19.07 17.53 -13.71
N ARG A 205 19.06 16.30 -13.19
CA ARG A 205 19.83 15.93 -12.00
C ARG A 205 21.33 16.02 -12.31
N PRO A 206 22.12 16.75 -11.50
CA PRO A 206 23.57 16.79 -11.69
C PRO A 206 24.17 15.39 -11.55
N PRO A 207 25.14 15.01 -12.40
CA PRO A 207 25.74 13.69 -12.35
C PRO A 207 26.41 13.46 -10.99
N SER A 208 26.12 12.34 -10.34
CA SER A 208 26.76 11.97 -9.08
C SER A 208 28.26 11.76 -9.29
N LYS A 209 29.11 12.22 -8.35
CA LYS A 209 30.56 11.96 -8.33
C LYS A 209 30.94 10.51 -7.96
N SER A 210 30.06 9.53 -8.19
CA SER A 210 30.44 8.13 -8.04
C SER A 210 31.27 7.72 -9.25
N TYR A 211 32.45 7.14 -9.01
CA TYR A 211 33.39 6.76 -10.06
C TYR A 211 32.68 5.86 -11.10
N PRO A 212 32.66 6.23 -12.40
CA PRO A 212 32.03 5.42 -13.44
C PRO A 212 32.50 3.96 -13.45
N ALA A 213 33.74 3.72 -13.01
CA ALA A 213 34.36 2.41 -12.92
C ALA A 213 33.63 1.46 -11.94
N GLU A 214 33.11 1.94 -10.81
CA GLU A 214 32.45 1.07 -9.81
C GLU A 214 31.08 0.61 -10.30
N ILE A 215 30.33 1.50 -10.94
CA ILE A 215 29.03 1.16 -11.54
C ILE A 215 29.21 0.16 -12.69
N ILE A 216 30.24 0.34 -13.53
CA ILE A 216 30.55 -0.59 -14.63
C ILE A 216 30.97 -1.96 -14.07
N ARG A 217 31.78 -2.00 -13.01
CA ARG A 217 32.18 -3.26 -12.34
C ARG A 217 30.99 -3.98 -11.74
N ALA A 218 30.10 -3.26 -11.05
CA ALA A 218 28.88 -3.83 -10.47
C ALA A 218 27.95 -4.40 -11.55
N LYS A 219 27.72 -3.66 -12.64
CA LYS A 219 26.93 -4.15 -13.79
C LYS A 219 27.56 -5.38 -14.44
N LYS A 220 28.89 -5.41 -14.61
CA LYS A 220 29.61 -6.56 -15.17
C LYS A 220 29.52 -7.79 -14.27
N ALA A 221 29.57 -7.61 -12.95
CA ALA A 221 29.40 -8.70 -11.98
C ALA A 221 27.97 -9.28 -11.99
N VAL A 222 26.94 -8.45 -12.15
CA VAL A 222 25.55 -8.89 -12.29
C VAL A 222 25.36 -9.67 -13.60
N GLN A 223 25.86 -9.14 -14.73
CA GLN A 223 25.82 -9.81 -16.03
C GLN A 223 26.53 -11.18 -16.01
N ASP A 224 27.69 -11.26 -15.35
CA ASP A 224 28.47 -12.50 -15.26
C ASP A 224 27.74 -13.57 -14.40
N ARG A 225 27.04 -13.15 -13.34
CA ARG A 225 26.16 -14.05 -12.57
C ARG A 225 24.98 -14.55 -13.41
N GLN A 226 24.33 -13.68 -14.19
CA GLN A 226 23.19 -14.05 -15.04
C GLN A 226 23.59 -15.06 -16.13
N THR A 227 24.72 -14.83 -16.80
CA THR A 227 25.20 -15.77 -17.83
C THR A 227 25.63 -17.12 -17.27
N LYS A 228 26.12 -17.19 -16.02
CA LYS A 228 26.39 -18.44 -15.31
C LYS A 228 25.10 -19.22 -15.04
N ILE A 229 24.05 -18.53 -14.57
CA ILE A 229 22.73 -19.12 -14.34
C ILE A 229 22.14 -19.65 -15.66
N ASP A 230 22.23 -18.91 -16.76
CA ASP A 230 21.74 -19.34 -18.08
C ASP A 230 22.49 -20.56 -18.64
N LYS A 231 23.80 -20.68 -18.36
CA LYS A 231 24.59 -21.87 -18.71
C LYS A 231 24.13 -23.10 -17.91
N ILE A 232 23.81 -22.92 -16.63
CA ILE A 232 23.28 -24.00 -15.77
C ILE A 232 21.91 -24.46 -16.29
N PHE A 233 21.00 -23.53 -16.60
CA PHE A 233 19.69 -23.87 -17.19
C PHE A 233 19.80 -24.60 -18.54
N ARG A 234 20.76 -24.20 -19.40
CA ARG A 234 21.01 -24.90 -20.67
C ARG A 234 21.51 -26.34 -20.47
N ARG A 235 22.41 -26.59 -19.50
CA ARG A 235 22.87 -27.95 -19.16
C ARG A 235 21.72 -28.80 -18.62
N MET A 236 20.88 -28.24 -17.76
CA MET A 236 19.70 -28.91 -17.22
C MET A 236 18.67 -29.26 -18.30
N ARG A 237 18.49 -28.40 -19.31
CA ARG A 237 17.61 -28.70 -20.47
C ARG A 237 18.20 -29.76 -21.40
N ALA A 238 19.52 -29.79 -21.58
CA ALA A 238 20.20 -30.80 -22.41
C ALA A 238 20.14 -32.21 -21.79
N GLY A 239 20.15 -32.33 -20.46
CA GLY A 239 20.03 -33.61 -19.75
C GLY A 239 18.62 -34.24 -19.74
N LYS A 240 17.58 -33.51 -20.18
CA LYS A 240 16.18 -34.00 -20.20
C LYS A 240 15.72 -34.57 -21.55
N ARG A 241 16.65 -34.94 -22.44
CA ARG A 241 16.35 -35.70 -23.66
C ARG A 241 16.90 -37.13 -23.56
N SER A 242 16.31 -37.91 -22.65
CA SER A 242 16.41 -39.37 -22.70
C SER A 242 15.01 -39.98 -22.67
N ASN A 243 14.62 -40.53 -23.81
CA ASN A 243 13.67 -41.62 -24.01
C ASN A 243 12.22 -41.41 -23.52
N LEU A 244 11.43 -40.66 -24.29
CA LEU A 244 10.01 -40.97 -24.45
C LEU A 244 9.84 -41.58 -25.85
N HIS A 245 9.96 -42.91 -25.95
CA HIS A 245 9.50 -43.63 -27.12
C HIS A 245 7.99 -43.81 -26.95
N ALA A 246 7.21 -43.15 -27.82
CA ALA A 246 5.76 -43.34 -27.86
C ALA A 246 5.48 -44.77 -28.32
N LEU A 247 4.90 -45.60 -27.45
CA LEU A 247 4.40 -46.92 -27.83
C LEU A 247 3.25 -46.72 -28.82
N LYS A 248 3.46 -47.22 -30.04
CA LYS A 248 2.47 -47.28 -31.11
C LYS A 248 1.41 -48.31 -30.72
N LEU A 249 0.19 -47.86 -30.46
CA LEU A 249 -0.98 -48.75 -30.29
C LEU A 249 -1.24 -49.44 -31.64
N ASN A 250 -1.00 -50.75 -31.70
CA ASN A 250 -1.38 -51.56 -32.84
C ASN A 250 -2.90 -51.74 -32.86
N SER A 251 -3.55 -51.19 -33.89
CA SER A 251 -4.91 -51.51 -34.27
C SER A 251 -4.95 -52.90 -34.91
N LYS A 252 -5.19 -53.94 -34.11
CA LYS A 252 -5.77 -55.18 -34.63
C LYS A 252 -7.20 -55.27 -34.11
N GLY A 253 -8.11 -54.75 -34.93
CA GLY A 253 -9.52 -55.01 -34.82
C GLY A 253 -9.83 -56.47 -35.12
N CYS A 254 -10.86 -56.96 -34.43
CA CYS A 254 -11.74 -58.09 -34.71
C CYS A 254 -11.43 -58.96 -35.92
N GLU A 255 -11.26 -60.26 -35.69
CA GLU A 255 -11.96 -61.25 -36.50
C GLU A 255 -12.66 -62.26 -35.57
N MET A 256 -13.98 -62.10 -35.51
CA MET A 256 -14.92 -63.17 -35.21
C MET A 256 -15.00 -64.07 -36.45
N CYS A 257 -14.81 -65.38 -36.28
CA CYS A 257 -15.38 -66.38 -37.19
C CYS A 257 -15.50 -67.74 -36.46
N THR A 258 -16.75 -68.02 -36.07
CA THR A 258 -17.50 -69.30 -36.17
C THR A 258 -16.88 -70.28 -37.20
N ILE A 259 -16.83 -71.61 -37.05
CA ILE A 259 -17.64 -72.66 -36.39
C ILE A 259 -16.67 -73.72 -35.84
#